data_AF-A0A431R9U8-F1
#
_entry.id   AF-A0A431R9U8-F1
#
_cell.length_a   1.000
_cell.length_b   1.000
_cell.length_c   1.000
_cell.angle_alpha   90.00
_cell.angle_beta   90.00
_cell.angle_gamma   90.00
#
_symmetry.space_group_name_H-M   'P 1'
#
loop_
_entity.id
_entity.type
_entity.pdbx_description
1 polymer ?
#
loop_
_entity_poly.entity_id
_entity_poly.type
_entity_poly.pdbx_seq_one_letter_code
_entity_poly.pdbx_strand_id
1 'polypeptide(L)'
;MKARGKSLGLEAAYQVLQNSSIRHAALVEKMYEPARLFTGPWLCRTYVAESERTRRLTAEARIPRDRLEIIVQAIRHLLKHELFRRLLSAEGLAAMPKILGQRIDTEQPAQTLCPSPEPKPLIGGILPEVLDLLQDWYVPPQVFASLRRMLPDRQLKAARLMIALNRANFHYAQLLSTLTPASQLTDPSRPKRKFAGVTAEQLAAMEIEFDALNDEFLHCAGLCGMWALELMAARSYLDRLMENARVVRYLAQNFPEQLARLQTILDIPMGREAALARPKGSGRRRKHLVF
;
A
#
# COMPACT_ATOMS: atom_id res chain seq x y z
N MET A 1 28.69 -46.79 36.76
CA MET A 1 29.39 -45.49 36.81
C MET A 1 28.54 -44.43 36.13
N LYS A 2 28.03 -43.44 36.87
CA LYS A 2 27.20 -42.34 36.33
C LYS A 2 28.08 -41.39 35.54
N ALA A 3 27.78 -41.17 34.25
CA ALA A 3 28.47 -40.21 33.41
C ALA A 3 28.30 -38.79 33.99
N ARG A 4 29.40 -38.16 34.41
CA ARG A 4 29.43 -36.75 34.80
C ARG A 4 29.07 -35.92 33.57
N GLY A 5 27.92 -35.24 33.62
CA GLY A 5 27.53 -34.27 32.60
C GLY A 5 28.61 -33.19 32.49
N LYS A 6 29.21 -33.05 31.30
CA LYS A 6 30.15 -31.97 31.00
C LYS A 6 29.38 -30.66 31.06
N SER A 7 29.62 -29.83 32.08
CA SER A 7 29.10 -28.47 32.11
C SER A 7 29.86 -27.65 31.07
N LEU A 8 29.16 -27.19 30.04
CA LEU A 8 29.72 -26.25 29.08
C LEU A 8 29.99 -24.93 29.79
N GLY A 9 31.20 -24.38 29.60
CA GLY A 9 31.51 -23.02 30.04
C GLY A 9 30.56 -22.02 29.39
N LEU A 10 30.30 -20.91 30.06
CA LEU A 10 29.27 -19.93 29.68
C LEU A 10 29.47 -19.39 28.24
N GLU A 11 30.73 -19.16 27.84
CA GLU A 11 31.09 -18.79 26.46
C GLU A 11 30.85 -19.93 25.46
N ALA A 12 31.18 -21.18 25.83
CA ALA A 12 30.91 -22.34 24.97
C ALA A 12 29.40 -22.59 24.81
N ALA A 13 28.61 -22.33 25.85
CA ALA A 13 27.15 -22.38 25.79
C ALA A 13 26.60 -21.28 24.86
N TYR A 14 27.11 -20.05 24.96
CA TYR A 14 26.73 -18.95 24.04
C TYR A 14 27.11 -19.24 22.59
N GLN A 15 28.31 -19.78 22.33
CA GLN A 15 28.70 -20.16 20.98
C GLN A 15 27.85 -21.31 20.44
N VAL A 16 27.48 -22.29 21.26
CA VAL A 16 26.56 -23.37 20.86
C VAL A 16 25.17 -22.81 20.52
N LEU A 17 24.67 -21.84 21.30
CA LEU A 17 23.40 -21.16 21.05
C LEU A 17 23.46 -20.33 19.76
N GLN A 18 24.49 -19.52 19.54
CA GLN A 18 24.68 -18.79 18.29
C GLN A 18 24.80 -19.74 17.09
N ASN A 19 25.58 -20.81 17.21
CA ASN A 19 25.69 -21.83 16.17
C ASN A 19 24.37 -22.57 15.94
N SER A 20 23.53 -22.78 16.96
CA SER A 20 22.18 -23.33 16.78
C SER A 20 21.25 -22.34 16.10
N SER A 21 21.32 -21.05 16.43
CA SER A 21 20.56 -19.96 15.80
C SER A 21 20.89 -19.86 14.31
N ILE A 22 22.17 -19.90 13.97
CA ILE A 22 22.67 -19.91 12.58
C ILE A 22 22.24 -21.19 11.86
N ARG A 23 22.33 -22.35 12.52
CA ARG A 23 21.86 -23.63 11.96
C ARG A 23 20.36 -23.63 11.72
N HIS A 24 19.54 -23.17 12.66
CA HIS A 24 18.09 -23.06 12.49
C HIS A 24 17.72 -22.06 11.40
N ALA A 25 18.42 -20.91 11.30
CA ALA A 25 18.23 -19.97 10.20
C ALA A 25 18.54 -20.63 8.84
N ALA A 26 19.68 -21.33 8.72
CA ALA A 26 20.07 -22.04 7.51
C ALA A 26 19.16 -23.25 7.19
N LEU A 27 18.62 -23.93 8.20
CA LEU A 27 17.65 -25.02 8.05
C LEU A 27 16.30 -24.49 7.59
N VAL A 28 15.83 -23.35 8.13
CA VAL A 28 14.61 -22.67 7.69
C VAL A 28 14.76 -22.20 6.23
N GLU A 29 15.93 -21.68 5.85
CA GLU A 29 16.22 -21.33 4.46
C GLU A 29 16.21 -22.55 3.52
N LYS A 30 16.79 -23.68 3.95
CA LYS A 30 16.85 -24.92 3.15
C LYS A 30 15.54 -25.72 3.13
N MET A 31 14.73 -25.65 4.18
CA MET A 31 13.49 -26.44 4.31
C MET A 31 12.35 -25.94 3.44
N TYR A 32 12.37 -24.67 2.99
CA TYR A 32 11.18 -24.04 2.41
C TYR A 32 11.37 -23.37 1.04
N GLU A 33 12.47 -23.64 0.34
CA GLU A 33 12.53 -23.46 -1.12
C GLU A 33 12.46 -24.81 -1.84
N PRO A 34 11.31 -25.50 -1.89
CA PRO A 34 11.16 -26.58 -2.85
C PRO A 34 11.26 -25.94 -4.24
N ALA A 35 12.40 -26.12 -4.91
CA ALA A 35 12.64 -25.59 -6.26
C ALA A 35 11.48 -25.92 -7.23
N ARG A 36 10.74 -27.01 -6.94
CA ARG A 36 9.54 -27.48 -7.63
C ARG A 36 8.34 -26.51 -7.60
N LEU A 37 8.18 -25.65 -6.59
CA LEU A 37 6.98 -24.79 -6.48
C LEU A 37 7.11 -23.45 -7.23
N PHE A 38 8.33 -23.01 -7.52
CA PHE A 38 8.60 -21.66 -8.04
C PHE A 38 9.16 -21.73 -9.47
N THR A 39 8.34 -22.26 -10.38
CA THR A 39 8.67 -22.43 -11.80
C THR A 39 8.36 -21.15 -12.61
N GLY A 40 8.81 -21.08 -13.87
CA GLY A 40 8.49 -19.95 -14.76
C GLY A 40 6.98 -19.72 -14.93
N PRO A 41 6.15 -20.75 -15.16
CA PRO A 41 4.69 -20.60 -15.20
C PRO A 41 4.09 -20.05 -13.91
N TRP A 42 4.62 -20.43 -12.74
CA TRP A 42 4.20 -19.86 -11.46
C TRP A 42 4.53 -18.37 -11.39
N LEU A 43 5.74 -17.98 -11.79
CA LEU A 43 6.17 -16.58 -11.78
C LEU A 43 5.26 -15.73 -12.65
N CYS A 44 5.05 -16.11 -13.91
CA CYS A 44 4.23 -15.35 -14.85
C CYS A 44 2.78 -15.22 -14.35
N ARG A 45 2.15 -16.31 -13.90
CA ARG A 45 0.77 -16.29 -13.39
C ARG A 45 0.62 -15.42 -12.14
N THR A 46 1.57 -15.55 -11.20
CA THR A 46 1.51 -14.79 -9.95
C THR A 46 1.80 -13.31 -10.20
N TYR A 47 2.78 -12.99 -11.05
CA TYR A 47 3.05 -11.62 -11.49
C TYR A 47 1.81 -10.96 -12.10
N VAL A 48 1.17 -11.60 -13.10
CA VAL A 48 -0.01 -11.04 -13.76
C VAL A 48 -1.15 -10.84 -12.76
N ALA A 49 -1.44 -11.84 -11.93
CA ALA A 49 -2.51 -11.75 -10.94
C ALA A 49 -2.28 -10.64 -9.91
N GLU A 50 -1.05 -10.50 -9.40
CA GLU A 50 -0.71 -9.45 -8.44
C GLU A 50 -0.69 -8.07 -9.11
N SER A 51 -0.19 -7.95 -10.35
CA SER A 51 -0.21 -6.68 -11.11
C SER A 51 -1.64 -6.22 -11.39
N GLU A 52 -2.54 -7.11 -11.82
CA GLU A 52 -3.96 -6.77 -11.99
C GLU A 52 -4.62 -6.33 -10.68
N ARG A 53 -4.35 -7.06 -9.59
CA ARG A 53 -4.87 -6.72 -8.26
C ARG A 53 -4.39 -5.35 -7.82
N THR A 54 -3.08 -5.09 -7.89
CA THR A 54 -2.49 -3.82 -7.49
C THR A 54 -3.06 -2.68 -8.33
N ARG A 55 -3.19 -2.83 -9.65
CA ARG A 55 -3.85 -1.82 -10.51
C ARG A 55 -5.29 -1.53 -10.10
N ARG A 56 -6.09 -2.55 -9.80
CA ARG A 56 -7.48 -2.37 -9.34
C ARG A 56 -7.53 -1.59 -8.03
N LEU A 57 -6.68 -1.95 -7.07
CA LEU A 57 -6.61 -1.26 -5.77
C LEU A 57 -6.08 0.17 -5.90
N THR A 58 -5.10 0.41 -6.77
CA THR A 58 -4.62 1.76 -7.09
C THR A 58 -5.73 2.60 -7.70
N ALA A 59 -6.49 2.05 -8.64
CA ALA A 59 -7.63 2.74 -9.25
C ALA A 59 -8.70 3.07 -8.18
N GLU A 60 -9.04 2.13 -7.31
CA GLU A 60 -9.97 2.36 -6.20
C GLU A 60 -9.49 3.45 -5.24
N ALA A 61 -8.20 3.43 -4.87
CA ALA A 61 -7.60 4.43 -3.99
C ALA A 61 -7.59 5.84 -4.60
N ARG A 62 -7.68 5.98 -5.92
CA ARG A 62 -7.74 7.27 -6.63
C ARG A 62 -9.13 7.87 -6.73
N ILE A 63 -10.19 7.08 -6.59
CA ILE A 63 -11.55 7.57 -6.78
C ILE A 63 -11.87 8.81 -5.93
N PRO A 64 -11.49 8.89 -4.63
CA PRO A 64 -11.75 10.10 -3.85
C PRO A 64 -11.06 11.35 -4.43
N ARG A 65 -9.83 11.18 -4.94
CA ARG A 65 -9.05 12.25 -5.55
C ARG A 65 -9.70 12.72 -6.86
N ASP A 66 -10.06 11.79 -7.73
CA ASP A 66 -10.63 12.10 -9.04
C ASP A 66 -11.97 12.83 -8.87
N ARG A 67 -12.81 12.37 -7.94
CA ARG A 67 -14.07 13.07 -7.59
C ARG A 67 -13.82 14.47 -7.03
N LEU A 68 -12.87 14.59 -6.12
CA LEU A 68 -12.51 15.89 -5.55
C LEU A 68 -12.04 16.86 -6.64
N GLU A 69 -11.30 16.38 -7.63
CA GLU A 69 -10.87 17.18 -8.77
C GLU A 69 -12.06 17.67 -9.60
N ILE A 70 -13.05 16.82 -9.88
CA ILE A 70 -14.29 17.23 -10.57
C ILE A 70 -15.00 18.34 -9.78
N ILE A 71 -15.14 18.19 -8.45
CA ILE A 71 -15.74 19.23 -7.58
C ILE A 71 -14.95 20.54 -7.69
N VAL A 72 -13.64 20.48 -7.52
CA VAL A 72 -12.76 21.66 -7.54
C VAL A 72 -12.84 22.36 -8.89
N GLN A 73 -12.82 21.63 -10.00
CA GLN A 73 -12.95 22.20 -11.35
C GLN A 73 -14.33 22.87 -11.55
N ALA A 74 -15.41 22.22 -11.13
CA ALA A 74 -16.76 22.77 -11.23
C ALA A 74 -16.91 24.05 -10.40
N ILE A 75 -16.48 24.02 -9.13
CA ILE A 75 -16.52 25.19 -8.25
C ILE A 75 -15.63 26.31 -8.80
N ARG A 76 -14.41 26.01 -9.24
CA ARG A 76 -13.49 27.01 -9.81
C ARG A 76 -14.11 27.70 -11.03
N HIS A 77 -14.82 26.95 -11.88
CA HIS A 77 -15.54 27.51 -13.01
C HIS A 77 -16.66 28.45 -12.56
N LEU A 78 -17.53 28.01 -11.65
CA LEU A 78 -18.63 28.82 -11.12
C LEU A 78 -18.13 30.09 -10.42
N LEU A 79 -17.06 29.95 -9.65
CA LEU A 79 -16.44 31.07 -8.95
C LEU A 79 -15.90 32.11 -9.91
N LYS A 80 -15.61 31.85 -11.20
CA LYS A 80 -15.18 32.91 -12.14
C LYS A 80 -16.21 34.04 -12.27
N HIS A 81 -17.49 33.76 -12.02
CA HIS A 81 -18.58 34.71 -12.21
C HIS A 81 -18.86 35.54 -10.95
N GLU A 82 -18.80 36.86 -11.10
CA GLU A 82 -19.01 37.79 -9.99
C GLU A 82 -20.41 37.66 -9.37
N LEU A 83 -21.45 37.49 -10.20
CA LEU A 83 -22.83 37.30 -9.74
C LEU A 83 -22.97 36.09 -8.82
N PHE A 84 -22.28 34.99 -9.14
CA PHE A 84 -22.26 33.80 -8.29
C PHE A 84 -21.52 34.04 -6.97
N ARG A 85 -20.36 34.73 -6.99
CA ARG A 85 -19.63 35.11 -5.76
C ARG A 85 -20.48 35.99 -4.83
N ARG A 86 -21.18 36.98 -5.40
CA ARG A 86 -22.09 37.86 -4.66
C ARG A 86 -23.25 37.09 -4.06
N LEU A 87 -23.83 36.16 -4.82
CA LEU A 87 -24.90 35.27 -4.34
C LEU A 87 -24.43 34.42 -3.15
N LEU A 88 -23.28 33.76 -3.26
CA LEU A 88 -22.71 32.97 -2.16
C LEU A 88 -22.47 33.83 -0.90
N SER A 89 -22.01 35.07 -1.08
CA SER A 89 -21.78 36.00 0.03
C SER A 89 -23.09 36.41 0.71
N ALA A 90 -24.12 36.73 -0.08
CA ALA A 90 -25.43 37.12 0.42
C ALA A 90 -26.15 36.00 1.20
N GLU A 91 -25.91 34.75 0.81
CA GLU A 91 -26.50 33.56 1.45
C GLU A 91 -25.64 33.00 2.59
N GLY A 92 -24.52 33.64 2.95
CA GLY A 92 -23.62 33.16 4.01
C GLY A 92 -22.85 31.87 3.64
N LEU A 93 -22.77 31.55 2.35
CA LEU A 93 -22.17 30.33 1.80
C LEU A 93 -20.76 30.56 1.23
N ALA A 94 -20.23 31.79 1.30
CA ALA A 94 -18.88 32.09 0.82
C ALA A 94 -17.77 31.41 1.64
N ALA A 95 -18.05 30.98 2.88
CA ALA A 95 -17.11 30.29 3.73
C ALA A 95 -16.92 28.82 3.30
N MET A 96 -15.90 28.59 2.47
CA MET A 96 -15.53 27.24 2.02
C MET A 96 -14.60 26.52 3.00
N PRO A 97 -14.60 25.18 3.02
CA PRO A 97 -13.55 24.41 3.70
C PRO A 97 -12.17 24.86 3.24
N LYS A 98 -11.24 25.12 4.16
CA LYS A 98 -9.87 25.60 3.85
C LYS A 98 -9.16 24.73 2.81
N ILE A 99 -9.39 23.42 2.87
CA ILE A 99 -8.86 22.42 1.96
C ILE A 99 -9.34 22.66 0.51
N LEU A 100 -10.64 22.97 0.35
CA LEU A 100 -11.20 23.31 -0.95
C LEU A 100 -10.64 24.64 -1.45
N GLY A 101 -10.57 25.66 -0.59
CA GLY A 101 -9.96 26.95 -0.93
C GLY A 101 -8.52 26.78 -1.41
N GLN A 102 -7.68 26.10 -0.64
CA GLN A 102 -6.28 25.82 -0.99
C GLN A 102 -6.14 25.07 -2.31
N ARG A 103 -6.99 24.09 -2.60
CA ARG A 103 -6.96 23.37 -3.88
C ARG A 103 -7.50 24.18 -5.06
N ILE A 104 -8.40 25.14 -4.82
CA ILE A 104 -8.89 26.06 -5.83
C ILE A 104 -7.79 27.07 -6.19
N ASP A 105 -7.09 27.58 -5.18
CA ASP A 105 -6.07 28.63 -5.26
C ASP A 105 -4.67 28.12 -5.63
N THR A 106 -4.35 26.84 -5.35
CA THR A 106 -3.02 26.26 -5.53
C THR A 106 -3.09 24.90 -6.22
N GLU A 107 -2.33 24.72 -7.31
CA GLU A 107 -2.04 23.38 -7.84
C GLU A 107 -1.14 22.64 -6.85
N GLN A 108 -1.69 21.60 -6.20
CA GLN A 108 -1.05 20.62 -5.30
C GLN A 108 -0.74 21.07 -3.86
N PRO A 109 -1.15 20.29 -2.83
CA PRO A 109 -0.55 20.38 -1.52
C PRO A 109 0.81 19.67 -1.53
N ALA A 110 1.84 20.41 -1.12
CA ALA A 110 3.16 19.87 -0.80
C ALA A 110 3.05 18.75 0.25
N GLN A 111 3.68 17.62 -0.04
CA GLN A 111 3.78 16.49 0.88
C GLN A 111 4.65 16.89 2.07
N THR A 112 4.12 16.79 3.29
CA THR A 112 4.96 16.75 4.48
C THR A 112 5.51 15.33 4.60
N LEU A 113 6.66 15.12 3.98
CA LEU A 113 7.46 13.91 4.14
C LEU A 113 7.97 13.90 5.59
N CYS A 114 7.55 12.92 6.39
CA CYS A 114 8.17 12.70 7.70
C CYS A 114 9.66 12.37 7.48
N PRO A 115 10.58 12.96 8.25
CA PRO A 115 12.01 12.68 8.12
C PRO A 115 12.28 11.19 8.41
N SER A 116 13.13 10.59 7.57
CA SER A 116 13.67 9.23 7.78
C SER A 116 14.36 9.15 9.14
N PRO A 117 14.09 8.12 9.96
CA PRO A 117 14.87 7.88 11.17
C PRO A 117 16.27 7.37 10.80
N GLU A 118 17.21 7.62 11.69
CA GLU A 118 18.62 7.21 11.58
C GLU A 118 18.78 5.68 11.44
N PRO A 119 19.86 5.20 10.80
CA PRO A 119 20.08 3.78 10.55
C PRO A 119 20.25 3.01 11.86
N LYS A 120 19.18 2.29 12.26
CA LYS A 120 19.21 1.35 13.39
C LYS A 120 19.94 0.06 12.99
N PRO A 121 20.71 -0.56 13.91
CA PRO A 121 21.38 -1.83 13.64
C PRO A 121 20.37 -2.94 13.30
N LEU A 122 20.70 -3.77 12.31
CA LEU A 122 19.86 -4.89 11.87
C LEU A 122 19.82 -5.99 12.93
N ILE A 123 18.64 -6.54 13.19
CA ILE A 123 18.45 -7.69 14.09
C ILE A 123 18.29 -8.94 13.23
N GLY A 124 19.32 -9.80 13.21
CA GLY A 124 19.29 -11.05 12.45
C GLY A 124 19.07 -10.87 10.94
N GLY A 125 19.60 -9.79 10.37
CA GLY A 125 19.48 -9.44 8.95
C GLY A 125 18.16 -8.75 8.56
N ILE A 126 17.34 -8.34 9.55
CA ILE A 126 16.06 -7.66 9.34
C ILE A 126 16.06 -6.30 10.03
N LEU A 127 15.53 -5.28 9.37
CA LEU A 127 15.37 -3.95 9.96
C LEU A 127 14.36 -4.01 11.13
N PRO A 128 14.65 -3.44 12.32
CA PRO A 128 13.72 -3.46 13.46
C PRO A 128 12.34 -2.91 13.11
N GLU A 129 12.27 -1.86 12.30
CA GLU A 129 11.01 -1.25 11.85
C GLU A 129 10.14 -2.21 11.04
N VAL A 130 10.75 -3.15 10.31
CA VAL A 130 10.03 -4.20 9.58
C VAL A 130 9.41 -5.20 10.55
N LEU A 131 10.09 -5.50 11.66
CA LEU A 131 9.53 -6.35 12.72
C LEU A 131 8.36 -5.65 13.41
N ASP A 132 8.52 -4.38 13.75
CA ASP A 132 7.48 -3.56 14.38
C ASP A 132 6.23 -3.46 13.49
N LEU A 133 6.40 -3.27 12.17
CA LEU A 133 5.28 -3.23 11.22
C LEU A 133 4.53 -4.57 11.12
N LEU A 134 5.26 -5.68 11.22
CA LEU A 134 4.72 -7.03 11.01
C LEU A 134 4.24 -7.71 12.30
N GLN A 135 4.51 -7.14 13.48
CA GLN A 135 4.22 -7.76 14.78
C GLN A 135 2.73 -8.08 14.99
N ASP A 136 1.84 -7.23 14.49
CA ASP A 136 0.39 -7.37 14.66
C ASP A 136 -0.25 -8.29 13.60
N TRP A 137 0.56 -8.79 12.65
CA TRP A 137 0.10 -9.58 11.51
C TRP A 137 0.48 -11.05 11.68
N TYR A 138 -0.39 -11.94 11.23
CA TYR A 138 -0.03 -13.35 11.10
C TYR A 138 0.95 -13.54 9.93
N VAL A 139 2.24 -13.63 10.25
CA VAL A 139 3.32 -13.74 9.26
C VAL A 139 4.01 -15.11 9.41
N PRO A 140 3.94 -15.98 8.40
CA PRO A 140 4.68 -17.24 8.42
C PRO A 140 6.20 -16.98 8.52
N PRO A 141 6.96 -17.79 9.27
CA PRO A 141 8.41 -17.60 9.43
C PRO A 141 9.20 -17.53 8.12
N GLN A 142 8.68 -18.16 7.05
CA GLN A 142 9.31 -18.18 5.74
C GLN A 142 9.34 -16.80 5.07
N VAL A 143 8.42 -15.90 5.42
CA VAL A 143 8.41 -14.53 4.91
C VAL A 143 9.70 -13.81 5.32
N PHE A 144 10.16 -14.02 6.56
CA PHE A 144 11.39 -13.42 7.06
C PHE A 144 12.64 -13.95 6.32
N ALA A 145 12.63 -15.20 5.85
CA ALA A 145 13.70 -15.71 5.00
C ALA A 145 13.75 -14.99 3.64
N SER A 146 12.59 -14.72 3.03
CA SER A 146 12.51 -13.91 1.80
C SER A 146 12.94 -12.45 2.04
N LEU A 147 12.56 -11.86 3.18
CA LEU A 147 12.94 -10.48 3.54
C LEU A 147 14.45 -10.31 3.72
N ARG A 148 15.14 -11.24 4.40
CA ARG A 148 16.61 -11.18 4.63
C ARG A 148 17.44 -11.11 3.34
N ARG A 149 16.89 -11.52 2.21
CA ARG A 149 17.56 -11.47 0.90
C ARG A 149 17.60 -10.07 0.30
N MET A 150 16.83 -9.13 0.86
CA MET A 150 16.70 -7.75 0.37
C MET A 150 17.43 -6.78 1.32
N LEU A 151 17.91 -5.66 0.78
CA LEU A 151 18.48 -4.56 1.54
C LEU A 151 17.43 -3.88 2.44
N PRO A 152 17.83 -3.15 3.51
CA PRO A 152 16.91 -2.62 4.51
C PRO A 152 15.77 -1.76 3.95
N ASP A 153 16.06 -0.82 3.04
CA ASP A 153 15.03 0.03 2.41
C ASP A 153 14.02 -0.81 1.62
N ARG A 154 14.50 -1.86 0.96
CA ARG A 154 13.67 -2.78 0.20
C ARG A 154 12.85 -3.70 1.11
N GLN A 155 13.40 -4.13 2.25
CA GLN A 155 12.63 -4.87 3.27
C GLN A 155 11.46 -4.03 3.79
N LEU A 156 11.69 -2.74 4.06
CA LEU A 156 10.67 -1.82 4.51
C LEU A 156 9.57 -1.64 3.46
N LYS A 157 9.94 -1.39 2.20
CA LYS A 157 8.98 -1.31 1.08
C LYS A 157 8.17 -2.60 0.94
N ALA A 158 8.84 -3.77 0.99
CA ALA A 158 8.19 -5.07 0.92
C ALA A 158 7.19 -5.31 2.05
N ALA A 159 7.54 -4.96 3.30
CA ALA A 159 6.66 -5.08 4.46
C ALA A 159 5.43 -4.18 4.32
N ARG A 160 5.61 -2.91 3.90
CA ARG A 160 4.52 -1.98 3.62
C ARG A 160 3.56 -2.52 2.56
N LEU A 161 4.08 -3.10 1.47
CA LEU A 161 3.28 -3.73 0.42
C LEU A 161 2.48 -4.93 0.94
N MET A 162 3.13 -5.83 1.69
CA MET A 162 2.46 -7.00 2.29
C MET A 162 1.28 -6.59 3.17
N ILE A 163 1.46 -5.55 3.97
CA ILE A 163 0.42 -5.01 4.86
C ILE A 163 -0.69 -4.35 4.04
N ALA A 164 -0.34 -3.39 3.18
CA ALA A 164 -1.29 -2.60 2.41
C ALA A 164 -2.15 -3.45 1.46
N LEU A 165 -1.60 -4.52 0.90
CA LEU A 165 -2.33 -5.47 0.06
C LEU A 165 -3.04 -6.58 0.84
N ASN A 166 -2.82 -6.66 2.15
CA ASN A 166 -3.23 -7.74 3.04
C ASN A 166 -2.75 -9.12 2.54
N ARG A 167 -1.45 -9.22 2.22
CA ARG A 167 -0.78 -10.40 1.66
C ARG A 167 0.56 -10.69 2.33
N ALA A 168 0.57 -10.72 3.65
CA ALA A 168 1.71 -11.19 4.44
C ALA A 168 1.88 -12.71 4.39
N ASN A 169 2.15 -13.26 3.20
CA ASN A 169 2.34 -14.70 2.98
C ASN A 169 3.61 -15.01 2.19
N PHE A 170 4.05 -16.26 2.27
CA PHE A 170 5.30 -16.71 1.68
C PHE A 170 5.35 -16.54 0.15
N HIS A 171 4.27 -16.84 -0.58
CA HIS A 171 4.27 -16.74 -2.04
C HIS A 171 4.47 -15.30 -2.52
N TYR A 172 3.82 -14.35 -1.87
CA TYR A 172 3.97 -12.94 -2.21
C TYR A 172 5.35 -12.40 -1.79
N ALA A 173 5.85 -12.78 -0.61
CA ALA A 173 7.21 -12.44 -0.19
C ALA A 173 8.27 -13.01 -1.15
N GLN A 174 8.05 -14.22 -1.67
CA GLN A 174 8.91 -14.81 -2.68
C GLN A 174 8.81 -14.06 -4.01
N LEU A 175 7.61 -13.68 -4.47
CA LEU A 175 7.44 -12.86 -5.66
C LEU A 175 8.23 -11.55 -5.54
N LEU A 176 8.06 -10.81 -4.43
CA LEU A 176 8.79 -9.57 -4.15
C LEU A 176 10.31 -9.80 -4.19
N SER A 177 10.81 -10.84 -3.54
CA SER A 177 12.24 -11.18 -3.55
C SER A 177 12.75 -11.55 -4.96
N THR A 178 11.95 -12.25 -5.76
CA THR A 178 12.32 -12.63 -7.14
C THR A 178 12.34 -11.43 -8.08
N LEU A 179 11.42 -10.48 -7.91
CA LEU A 179 11.30 -9.27 -8.72
C LEU A 179 12.00 -8.06 -8.09
N THR A 180 12.98 -8.30 -7.22
CA THR A 180 13.83 -7.23 -6.67
C THR A 180 15.09 -7.07 -7.53
N PRO A 181 15.47 -5.84 -7.91
CA PRO A 181 16.69 -5.61 -8.69
C PRO A 181 17.93 -6.04 -7.92
N ALA A 182 18.98 -6.49 -8.62
CA ALA A 182 20.19 -7.04 -8.00
C ALA A 182 20.87 -6.03 -7.05
N SER A 183 20.78 -4.72 -7.34
CA SER A 183 21.30 -3.64 -6.51
C SER A 183 20.64 -3.53 -5.13
N GLN A 184 19.45 -4.12 -4.95
CA GLN A 184 18.68 -4.10 -3.71
C GLN A 184 18.68 -5.45 -2.99
N LEU A 185 19.54 -6.39 -3.41
CA LEU A 185 19.73 -7.67 -2.75
C LEU A 185 20.96 -7.63 -1.83
N THR A 186 20.91 -8.39 -0.74
CA THR A 186 22.01 -8.50 0.24
C THR A 186 23.27 -9.14 -0.35
N ASP A 187 23.10 -10.01 -1.35
CA ASP A 187 24.19 -10.63 -2.11
C ASP A 187 23.98 -10.39 -3.61
N PRO A 188 24.50 -9.28 -4.16
CA PRO A 188 24.36 -8.94 -5.58
C PRO A 188 25.22 -9.82 -6.49
N SER A 189 26.22 -10.52 -5.94
CA SER A 189 27.16 -11.36 -6.70
C SER A 189 26.55 -12.70 -7.10
N ARG A 190 25.50 -13.14 -6.38
CA ARG A 190 24.83 -14.40 -6.62
C ARG A 190 23.96 -14.32 -7.88
N PRO A 191 24.12 -15.23 -8.85
CA PRO A 191 23.31 -15.22 -10.06
C PRO A 191 21.83 -15.38 -9.72
N LYS A 192 20.99 -14.53 -10.33
CA LYS A 192 19.54 -14.62 -10.19
C LYS A 192 19.04 -15.99 -10.66
N ARG A 193 17.97 -16.44 -10.01
CA ARG A 193 17.33 -17.70 -10.35
C ARG A 193 16.85 -17.66 -11.80
N LYS A 194 17.25 -18.65 -12.58
CA LYS A 194 16.73 -18.85 -13.94
C LYS A 194 15.37 -19.53 -13.86
N PHE A 195 14.41 -19.04 -14.63
CA PHE A 195 13.07 -19.60 -14.72
C PHE A 195 12.89 -20.19 -16.11
N ALA A 196 12.58 -21.49 -16.19
CA ALA A 196 12.33 -22.14 -17.46
C ALA A 196 11.20 -21.43 -18.22
N GLY A 197 11.46 -21.00 -19.45
CA GLY A 197 10.50 -20.28 -20.30
C GLY A 197 10.38 -18.78 -20.03
N VAL A 198 11.23 -18.19 -19.17
CA VAL A 198 11.30 -16.73 -18.95
C VAL A 198 12.72 -16.28 -19.26
N THR A 199 12.86 -15.36 -20.23
CA THR A 199 14.17 -14.81 -20.58
C THR A 199 14.65 -13.82 -19.52
N ALA A 200 15.97 -13.56 -19.48
CA ALA A 200 16.52 -12.56 -18.56
C ALA A 200 15.96 -11.15 -18.85
N GLU A 201 15.73 -10.82 -20.12
CA GLU A 201 15.12 -9.56 -20.55
C GLU A 201 13.66 -9.43 -20.08
N GLN A 202 12.87 -10.51 -20.22
CA GLN A 202 11.49 -10.54 -19.72
C GLN A 202 11.44 -10.36 -18.20
N LEU A 203 12.33 -11.03 -17.47
CA LEU A 203 12.42 -10.89 -16.02
C LEU A 203 12.77 -9.45 -15.62
N ALA A 204 13.71 -8.81 -16.31
CA ALA A 204 14.09 -7.42 -16.06
C ALA A 204 12.94 -6.45 -16.36
N ALA A 205 12.19 -6.66 -17.45
CA ALA A 205 10.99 -5.87 -17.74
C ALA A 205 9.92 -6.02 -16.64
N MET A 206 9.67 -7.26 -16.19
CA MET A 206 8.76 -7.53 -15.07
C MET A 206 9.22 -6.83 -13.79
N GLU A 207 10.52 -6.80 -13.49
CA GLU A 207 11.07 -6.09 -12.32
C GLU A 207 10.75 -4.60 -12.37
N ILE A 208 11.03 -3.94 -13.49
CA ILE A 208 10.82 -2.50 -13.66
C ILE A 208 9.33 -2.15 -13.55
N GLU A 209 8.48 -2.86 -14.30
CA GLU A 209 7.03 -2.63 -14.30
C GLU A 209 6.41 -2.86 -12.92
N PHE A 210 6.80 -3.96 -12.26
CA PHE A 210 6.27 -4.30 -10.95
C PHE A 210 6.71 -3.30 -9.88
N ASP A 211 7.94 -2.82 -9.94
CA ASP A 211 8.44 -1.86 -8.96
C ASP A 211 7.73 -0.50 -9.08
N ALA A 212 7.57 0.00 -10.31
CA ALA A 212 6.84 1.22 -10.60
C ALA A 212 5.36 1.13 -10.15
N LEU A 213 4.70 0.01 -10.44
CA LEU A 213 3.32 -0.24 -10.02
C LEU A 213 3.18 -0.27 -8.50
N ASN A 214 4.14 -0.89 -7.80
CA ASN A 214 4.14 -0.95 -6.34
C ASN A 214 4.37 0.44 -5.71
N ASP A 215 5.24 1.28 -6.29
CA ASP A 215 5.44 2.66 -5.84
C ASP A 215 4.18 3.50 -6.02
N GLU A 216 3.54 3.40 -7.19
CA GLU A 216 2.27 4.08 -7.46
C GLU A 216 1.19 3.65 -6.47
N PHE A 217 1.09 2.35 -6.19
CA PHE A 217 0.14 1.82 -5.22
C PHE A 217 0.41 2.34 -3.80
N LEU A 218 1.64 2.26 -3.31
CA LEU A 218 1.98 2.77 -1.97
C LEU A 218 1.73 4.26 -1.85
N HIS A 219 2.04 5.04 -2.88
CA HIS A 219 1.75 6.47 -2.93
C HIS A 219 0.24 6.73 -2.81
N CYS A 220 -0.58 6.04 -3.60
CA CYS A 220 -2.03 6.20 -3.55
C CYS A 220 -2.61 5.71 -2.22
N ALA A 221 -2.15 4.56 -1.71
CA ALA A 221 -2.60 4.00 -0.44
C ALA A 221 -2.29 4.93 0.75
N GLY A 222 -1.11 5.57 0.75
CA GLY A 222 -0.71 6.51 1.80
C GLY A 222 -1.55 7.79 1.83
N LEU A 223 -2.11 8.21 0.70
CA LEU A 223 -2.91 9.44 0.58
C LEU A 223 -4.43 9.19 0.54
N CYS A 224 -4.86 7.94 0.35
CA CYS A 224 -6.27 7.58 0.21
C CYS A 224 -7.13 8.08 1.39
N GLY A 225 -6.65 7.94 2.62
CA GLY A 225 -7.35 8.44 3.82
C GLY A 225 -7.52 9.96 3.83
N MET A 226 -6.48 10.69 3.42
CA MET A 226 -6.53 12.14 3.27
C MET A 226 -7.56 12.52 2.20
N TRP A 227 -7.45 11.97 0.98
CA TRP A 227 -8.38 12.28 -0.11
C TRP A 227 -9.83 11.96 0.24
N ALA A 228 -10.08 10.88 0.99
CA ALA A 228 -11.42 10.53 1.47
C ALA A 228 -11.99 11.60 2.43
N LEU A 229 -11.18 12.09 3.37
CA LEU A 229 -11.59 13.16 4.30
C LEU A 229 -11.82 14.49 3.57
N GLU A 230 -10.94 14.84 2.64
CA GLU A 230 -11.08 16.05 1.83
C GLU A 230 -12.35 15.99 0.96
N LEU A 231 -12.62 14.84 0.33
CA LEU A 231 -13.85 14.64 -0.44
C LEU A 231 -15.09 14.73 0.46
N MET A 232 -15.06 14.18 1.66
CA MET A 232 -16.17 14.27 2.62
C MET A 232 -16.46 15.74 2.98
N ALA A 233 -15.44 16.53 3.28
CA ALA A 233 -15.58 17.96 3.56
C ALA A 233 -16.14 18.73 2.35
N ALA A 234 -15.67 18.37 1.14
CA ALA A 234 -16.16 18.97 -0.09
C ALA A 234 -17.63 18.66 -0.37
N ARG A 235 -18.04 17.40 -0.19
CA ARG A 235 -19.44 16.98 -0.34
C ARG A 235 -20.35 17.67 0.65
N SER A 236 -19.98 17.75 1.93
CA SER A 236 -20.76 18.47 2.93
C SER A 236 -20.94 19.97 2.59
N TYR A 237 -19.95 20.59 1.95
CA TYR A 237 -20.12 21.94 1.43
C TYR A 237 -21.08 22.00 0.22
N LEU A 238 -20.97 21.05 -0.72
CA LEU A 238 -21.90 20.95 -1.85
C LEU A 238 -23.34 20.69 -1.40
N ASP A 239 -23.57 19.82 -0.41
CA ASP A 239 -24.90 19.55 0.14
C ASP A 239 -25.54 20.85 0.64
N ARG A 240 -24.78 21.66 1.40
CA ARG A 240 -25.25 22.99 1.84
C ARG A 240 -25.55 23.95 0.68
N LEU A 241 -24.81 23.88 -0.42
CA LEU A 241 -25.12 24.65 -1.62
C LEU A 241 -26.41 24.18 -2.29
N MET A 242 -26.63 22.86 -2.34
CA MET A 242 -27.81 22.27 -2.99
C MET A 242 -29.08 22.38 -2.13
N GLU A 243 -28.96 22.54 -0.81
CA GLU A 243 -30.08 22.84 0.08
C GLU A 243 -30.58 24.29 -0.06
N ASN A 244 -29.76 25.21 -0.60
CA ASN A 244 -30.17 26.58 -0.82
C ASN A 244 -30.90 26.76 -2.17
N ALA A 245 -32.22 26.94 -2.10
CA ALA A 245 -33.08 27.10 -3.27
C ALA A 245 -32.67 28.24 -4.22
N ARG A 246 -32.09 29.34 -3.71
CA ARG A 246 -31.64 30.47 -4.55
C ARG A 246 -30.39 30.10 -5.34
N VAL A 247 -29.45 29.39 -4.72
CA VAL A 247 -28.25 28.85 -5.37
C VAL A 247 -28.64 27.83 -6.44
N VAL A 248 -29.49 26.86 -6.11
CA VAL A 248 -29.95 25.85 -7.08
C VAL A 248 -30.66 26.49 -8.27
N ARG A 249 -31.57 27.46 -8.02
CA ARG A 249 -32.25 28.17 -9.10
C ARG A 249 -31.27 28.93 -9.99
N TYR A 250 -30.28 29.61 -9.41
CA TYR A 250 -29.26 30.33 -10.16
C TYR A 250 -28.42 29.38 -11.02
N LEU A 251 -28.00 28.23 -10.47
CA LEU A 251 -27.24 27.21 -11.19
C LEU A 251 -28.07 26.58 -12.32
N ALA A 252 -29.34 26.27 -12.09
CA ALA A 252 -30.21 25.69 -13.11
C ALA A 252 -30.41 26.64 -14.31
N GLN A 253 -30.47 27.94 -14.07
CA GLN A 253 -30.68 28.94 -15.12
C GLN A 253 -29.40 29.27 -15.90
N ASN A 254 -28.25 29.33 -15.24
CA ASN A 254 -27.01 29.85 -15.84
C ASN A 254 -25.94 28.76 -16.11
N PHE A 255 -25.97 27.66 -15.36
CA PHE A 255 -24.93 26.61 -15.36
C PHE A 255 -25.54 25.19 -15.20
N PRO A 256 -26.49 24.78 -16.07
CA PRO A 256 -27.20 23.51 -15.90
C PRO A 256 -26.28 22.28 -16.00
N GLU A 257 -25.23 22.34 -16.83
CA GLU A 257 -24.25 21.26 -16.93
C GLU A 257 -23.44 21.07 -15.65
N GLN A 258 -23.01 22.18 -15.04
CA GLN A 258 -22.24 22.19 -13.80
C GLN A 258 -23.12 21.71 -12.64
N LEU A 259 -24.40 22.10 -12.62
CA LEU A 259 -25.38 21.59 -11.66
C LEU A 259 -25.52 20.07 -11.76
N ALA A 260 -25.72 19.53 -12.97
CA ALA A 260 -25.83 18.09 -13.19
C ALA A 260 -24.57 17.32 -12.76
N ARG A 261 -23.38 17.86 -13.05
CA ARG A 261 -22.10 17.27 -12.61
C ARG A 261 -21.99 17.22 -11.08
N LEU A 262 -22.34 18.30 -10.39
CA LEU A 262 -22.30 18.35 -8.93
C LEU A 262 -23.29 17.37 -8.30
N GLN A 263 -24.52 17.28 -8.83
CA GLN A 263 -25.54 16.32 -8.38
C GLN A 263 -25.08 14.87 -8.57
N THR A 264 -24.51 14.54 -9.73
CA THR A 264 -23.96 13.20 -10.01
C THR A 264 -22.91 12.77 -8.96
N ILE A 265 -22.09 13.71 -8.47
CA ILE A 265 -21.08 13.41 -7.43
C ILE A 265 -21.75 13.15 -6.08
N LEU A 266 -22.83 13.87 -5.75
CA LEU A 266 -23.59 13.70 -4.52
C LEU A 266 -24.41 12.40 -4.50
N ASP A 267 -24.87 11.93 -5.65
CA ASP A 267 -25.66 10.69 -5.75
C ASP A 267 -24.83 9.42 -5.50
N ILE A 268 -23.51 9.47 -5.73
CA ILE A 268 -22.66 8.29 -5.56
C ILE A 268 -22.37 8.09 -4.06
N PRO A 269 -22.80 6.98 -3.43
CA PRO A 269 -22.62 6.79 -2.00
C PRO A 269 -21.13 6.62 -1.61
N MET A 270 -20.70 7.32 -0.56
CA MET A 270 -19.39 7.14 0.07
C MET A 270 -19.39 5.80 0.84
N GLY A 271 -19.12 4.68 0.17
CA GLY A 271 -19.32 3.38 0.82
C GLY A 271 -18.60 2.16 0.27
N ARG A 272 -17.81 2.28 -0.81
CA ARG A 272 -16.96 1.17 -1.30
C ARG A 272 -15.47 1.46 -1.31
N GLU A 273 -15.07 2.73 -1.25
CA GLU A 273 -13.66 3.14 -1.28
C GLU A 273 -12.95 2.97 0.07
N ALA A 274 -13.68 2.97 1.19
CA ALA A 274 -13.12 2.79 2.54
C ALA A 274 -12.95 1.32 2.98
N ALA A 275 -13.39 0.35 2.17
CA ALA A 275 -13.41 -1.07 2.55
C ALA A 275 -12.05 -1.78 2.43
N LEU A 276 -10.93 -1.05 2.30
CA LEU A 276 -9.59 -1.62 2.45
C LEU A 276 -9.16 -1.78 3.91
N ALA A 277 -9.95 -1.27 4.87
CA ALA A 277 -9.82 -1.63 6.27
C ALA A 277 -10.82 -2.73 6.64
N ARG A 278 -10.36 -3.99 6.55
CA ARG A 278 -10.98 -5.23 7.06
C ARG A 278 -11.98 -5.95 6.13
N PRO A 279 -11.57 -7.04 5.46
CA PRO A 279 -12.52 -8.10 5.18
C PRO A 279 -13.02 -8.68 6.51
N LYS A 280 -14.34 -8.70 6.73
CA LYS A 280 -14.97 -9.47 7.80
C LYS A 280 -14.36 -10.87 7.80
N GLY A 281 -13.73 -11.25 8.91
CA GLY A 281 -13.31 -12.62 9.14
C GLY A 281 -14.53 -13.52 9.07
N SER A 282 -14.74 -14.17 7.92
CA SER A 282 -15.60 -15.34 7.88
C SER A 282 -14.89 -16.41 8.68
N GLY A 283 -15.33 -16.57 9.94
CA GLY A 283 -14.90 -17.64 10.83
C GLY A 283 -15.23 -18.98 10.20
N ARG A 284 -14.35 -19.49 9.34
CA ARG A 284 -14.36 -20.88 8.93
C ARG A 284 -13.77 -21.66 10.09
N ARG A 285 -14.62 -22.17 10.98
CA ARG A 285 -14.27 -23.23 11.94
C ARG A 285 -13.57 -24.33 11.16
N ARG A 286 -12.23 -24.40 11.23
CA ARG A 286 -11.48 -25.56 10.78
C ARG A 286 -11.74 -26.66 11.79
N LYS A 287 -12.50 -27.67 11.37
CA LYS A 287 -12.51 -28.96 12.06
C LYS A 287 -11.08 -29.50 12.05
N HIS A 288 -10.64 -29.96 13.20
CA HIS A 288 -9.37 -30.64 13.40
C HIS A 288 -9.14 -31.71 12.33
N LEU A 289 -8.01 -31.65 11.64
CA LEU A 289 -7.40 -32.84 11.05
C LEU A 289 -6.09 -33.10 11.79
N VAL A 290 -6.16 -34.13 12.62
CA VAL A 290 -5.03 -34.94 13.07
C VAL A 290 -4.50 -35.67 11.84
N PHE A 291 -3.19 -35.55 11.56
CA PHE A 291 -2.23 -36.61 11.31
C PHE A 291 -0.84 -35.97 11.21
#